data_AF-A0A419JDP9-F1
#
_entry.id   AF-A0A419JDP9-F1
#
_cell.length_a   1.000
_cell.length_b   1.000
_cell.length_c   1.000
_cell.angle_alpha   90.00
_cell.angle_beta   90.00
_cell.angle_gamma   90.00
#
_symmetry.space_group_name_H-M   'P 1'
#
loop_
_entity.id
_entity.type
_entity.pdbx_description
1 polymer ?
#
loop_
_entity_poly.entity_id
_entity_poly.type
_entity_poly.pdbx_seq_one_letter_code
_entity_poly.pdbx_strand_id
1 'polypeptide(L)'
;MLTNNIASDNHHGIVTAYSSNNALANNTANSNSEFGVNLYYSNNNILTNNIANSNDNCGIILRWSSSNNILTNNNASNNQRIGIGAVYSSNNTLMKNTFINDGFYIGDSYRNTVVNNIVNGKPLVYFEEASNFTIQNAGQVILVNCTNITVEGLNLSNTSIGVVLLETDDCKIANNIVSNNMMVGIIMSHSSSNMLAKNNVNSNNEGGIGLEFSSNNVLTDNIIRSNNGDGIYLDYSSDNMLQNNIASNNWDGIDLGDSSNNTLTNNNVSNNYHGIHLVESSYNNITKNNADSNDYNGIRLWYSSNNTLHSNTANSNDWNGVSLEYSSNNTLHHNNLINNTNHNAYDYGGTNTWDSGSAGNYYSDYTGTDPDGDGIGEDPHPIPGGGGSVDNYPLMQPWTGATSPKGDLNHDGILTPADAAIALRLAAGGSAPCDPATLSAADVSGDGRITSLDALMILQAATDR
;
A
#
# COMPACT_ATOMS: atom_id res chain seq x y z
N MET A 1 10.14 3.47 -47.30
CA MET A 1 11.22 4.17 -46.57
C MET A 1 10.79 5.61 -46.36
N LEU A 2 10.82 6.10 -45.12
CA LEU A 2 10.43 7.45 -44.74
C LEU A 2 11.62 8.11 -44.02
N THR A 3 12.19 9.17 -44.59
CA THR A 3 13.41 9.79 -44.06
C THR A 3 13.38 11.30 -44.04
N ASN A 4 13.94 11.92 -43.00
CA ASN A 4 14.07 13.37 -42.85
C ASN A 4 12.72 14.13 -42.86
N ASN A 5 11.66 13.53 -42.34
CA ASN A 5 10.35 14.18 -42.24
C ASN A 5 10.17 14.82 -40.86
N ILE A 6 9.31 15.84 -40.81
CA ILE A 6 8.87 16.49 -39.58
C ILE A 6 7.35 16.29 -39.50
N ALA A 7 6.90 15.61 -38.46
CA ALA A 7 5.50 15.31 -38.16
C ALA A 7 5.19 15.77 -36.73
N SER A 8 5.18 17.08 -36.54
CA SER A 8 4.96 17.72 -35.23
C SER A 8 3.61 18.43 -35.14
N ASP A 9 3.11 18.63 -33.92
CA ASP A 9 1.87 19.37 -33.64
C ASP A 9 0.62 18.73 -34.29
N ASN A 10 0.62 17.41 -34.45
CA ASN A 10 -0.52 16.62 -34.94
C ASN A 10 -1.18 15.85 -33.80
N HIS A 11 -2.26 15.12 -34.11
CA HIS A 11 -2.76 14.12 -33.17
C HIS A 11 -1.81 12.93 -33.00
N HIS A 12 -1.34 12.40 -34.13
CA HIS A 12 -0.22 11.45 -34.20
C HIS A 12 0.80 11.97 -35.20
N GLY A 13 2.09 11.78 -34.91
CA GLY A 13 3.17 12.13 -35.84
C GLY A 13 3.27 11.17 -37.01
N ILE A 14 3.98 10.05 -36.85
CA ILE A 14 4.20 9.03 -37.87
C ILE A 14 3.48 7.74 -37.48
N VAL A 15 2.63 7.23 -38.36
CA VAL A 15 1.88 5.99 -38.11
C VAL A 15 2.25 4.93 -39.15
N THR A 16 2.54 3.73 -38.67
CA THR A 16 2.65 2.52 -39.50
C THR A 16 1.63 1.50 -38.99
N ALA A 17 0.50 1.39 -39.68
CA ALA A 17 -0.58 0.47 -39.33
C ALA A 17 -0.67 -0.67 -40.34
N TYR A 18 -0.64 -1.91 -39.85
CA TYR A 18 -0.65 -3.12 -40.67
C TYR A 18 0.42 -3.12 -41.76
N SER A 19 1.58 -2.51 -41.47
CA SER A 19 2.61 -2.26 -42.46
C SER A 19 3.95 -2.73 -41.91
N SER A 20 4.48 -3.77 -42.54
CA SER A 20 5.72 -4.42 -42.12
C SER A 20 6.87 -4.07 -43.07
N ASN A 21 8.11 -4.22 -42.61
CA ASN A 21 9.33 -3.99 -43.41
C ASN A 21 9.54 -2.51 -43.81
N ASN A 22 9.08 -1.56 -43.00
CA ASN A 22 9.35 -0.15 -43.21
C ASN A 22 10.69 0.27 -42.62
N ALA A 23 11.31 1.27 -43.24
CA ALA A 23 12.49 1.96 -42.70
C ALA A 23 12.16 3.43 -42.45
N LEU A 24 12.27 3.86 -41.19
CA LEU A 24 12.02 5.22 -40.71
C LEU A 24 13.36 5.76 -40.18
N ALA A 25 13.98 6.72 -40.89
CA ALA A 25 15.28 7.25 -40.47
C ALA A 25 15.33 8.77 -40.40
N ASN A 26 15.91 9.30 -39.32
CA ASN A 26 16.12 10.74 -39.10
C ASN A 26 14.81 11.56 -39.17
N ASN A 27 13.68 11.00 -38.76
CA ASN A 27 12.43 11.76 -38.70
C ASN A 27 12.25 12.42 -37.33
N THR A 28 11.53 13.53 -37.29
CA THR A 28 11.15 14.25 -36.07
C THR A 28 9.63 14.17 -35.91
N ALA A 29 9.15 13.70 -34.77
CA ALA A 29 7.73 13.57 -34.46
C ALA A 29 7.45 14.09 -33.03
N ASN A 30 7.42 15.41 -32.88
CA ASN A 30 7.37 16.06 -31.58
C ASN A 30 6.01 16.72 -31.32
N SER A 31 5.70 16.99 -30.05
CA SER A 31 4.57 17.84 -29.67
C SER A 31 3.22 17.36 -30.23
N ASN A 32 3.07 16.05 -30.45
CA ASN A 32 1.79 15.50 -30.90
C ASN A 32 0.90 15.22 -29.70
N SER A 33 -0.42 15.38 -29.87
CA SER A 33 -1.39 15.22 -28.79
C SER A 33 -1.63 13.76 -28.35
N GLU A 34 -0.91 12.82 -28.94
CA GLU A 34 -0.88 11.44 -28.44
C GLU A 34 0.48 10.77 -28.69
N PHE A 35 0.82 10.43 -29.94
CA PHE A 35 2.01 9.63 -30.24
C PHE A 35 2.94 10.34 -31.22
N GLY A 36 4.25 10.29 -30.96
CA GLY A 36 5.27 10.67 -31.94
C GLY A 36 5.31 9.67 -33.09
N VAL A 37 5.69 8.42 -32.81
CA VAL A 37 5.73 7.33 -33.80
C VAL A 37 4.93 6.13 -33.30
N ASN A 38 3.93 5.68 -34.07
CA ASN A 38 3.03 4.58 -33.70
C ASN A 38 3.15 3.41 -34.68
N LEU A 39 3.59 2.25 -34.18
CA LEU A 39 3.61 0.96 -34.89
C LEU A 39 2.45 0.12 -34.38
N TYR A 40 1.50 -0.20 -35.27
CA TYR A 40 0.25 -0.91 -34.99
C TYR A 40 0.14 -2.15 -35.89
N TYR A 41 0.20 -3.37 -35.34
CA TYR A 41 0.29 -4.62 -36.13
C TYR A 41 1.38 -4.56 -37.22
N SER A 42 2.52 -3.97 -36.90
CA SER A 42 3.57 -3.62 -37.86
C SER A 42 4.89 -4.28 -37.46
N ASN A 43 5.30 -5.29 -38.24
CA ASN A 43 6.45 -6.14 -37.94
C ASN A 43 7.69 -5.78 -38.76
N ASN A 44 8.87 -6.17 -38.31
CA ASN A 44 10.11 -6.11 -39.11
C ASN A 44 10.48 -4.68 -39.58
N ASN A 45 10.08 -3.64 -38.86
CA ASN A 45 10.42 -2.26 -39.18
C ASN A 45 11.75 -1.85 -38.55
N ILE A 46 12.44 -0.91 -39.19
CA ILE A 46 13.71 -0.35 -38.72
C ILE A 46 13.52 1.15 -38.48
N LEU A 47 13.71 1.58 -37.24
CA LEU A 47 13.64 2.96 -36.79
C LEU A 47 15.04 3.41 -36.35
N THR A 48 15.65 4.33 -37.09
CA THR A 48 17.02 4.79 -36.81
C THR A 48 17.10 6.31 -36.68
N ASN A 49 17.72 6.80 -35.62
CA ASN A 49 17.96 8.24 -35.38
C ASN A 49 16.68 9.10 -35.42
N ASN A 50 15.51 8.56 -35.08
CA ASN A 50 14.29 9.37 -35.01
C ASN A 50 14.23 10.13 -33.67
N ILE A 51 13.59 11.29 -33.68
CA ILE A 51 13.36 12.13 -32.51
C ILE A 51 11.85 12.16 -32.25
N ALA A 52 11.42 11.80 -31.04
CA ALA A 52 10.02 11.78 -30.66
C ALA A 52 9.84 12.35 -29.25
N ASN A 53 9.79 13.67 -29.17
CA ASN A 53 9.85 14.42 -27.91
C ASN A 53 8.55 15.16 -27.62
N SER A 54 8.27 15.38 -26.33
CA SER A 54 7.19 16.26 -25.88
C SER A 54 5.81 15.89 -26.42
N ASN A 55 5.54 14.60 -26.67
CA ASN A 55 4.21 14.13 -27.03
C ASN A 55 3.37 13.89 -25.77
N ASP A 56 2.06 14.09 -25.88
CA ASP A 56 1.14 14.03 -24.73
C ASP A 56 0.90 12.61 -24.19
N ASN A 57 1.41 11.57 -24.87
CA ASN A 57 1.39 10.21 -24.36
C ASN A 57 2.74 9.52 -24.57
N CYS A 58 3.05 9.07 -25.80
CA CYS A 58 4.27 8.32 -26.07
C CYS A 58 5.15 8.96 -27.13
N GLY A 59 6.48 8.87 -26.97
CA GLY A 59 7.43 9.17 -28.03
C GLY A 59 7.32 8.17 -29.17
N ILE A 60 7.72 6.92 -28.94
CA ILE A 60 7.60 5.83 -29.91
C ILE A 60 6.85 4.66 -29.26
N ILE A 61 5.82 4.12 -29.91
CA ILE A 61 5.06 3.00 -29.37
C ILE A 61 4.91 1.86 -30.38
N LEU A 62 5.21 0.64 -29.94
CA LEU A 62 5.00 -0.61 -30.66
C LEU A 62 3.85 -1.34 -29.97
N ARG A 63 2.72 -1.51 -30.66
CA ARG A 63 1.53 -2.11 -30.05
C ARG A 63 0.91 -3.19 -30.91
N TRP A 64 0.25 -4.11 -30.22
CA TRP A 64 -0.61 -5.15 -30.79
C TRP A 64 0.12 -5.96 -31.88
N SER A 65 0.97 -6.89 -31.46
CA SER A 65 1.75 -7.76 -32.34
C SER A 65 2.67 -7.02 -33.32
N SER A 66 3.25 -5.89 -32.89
CA SER A 66 4.30 -5.19 -33.64
C SER A 66 5.67 -5.73 -33.23
N SER A 67 5.99 -6.92 -33.73
CA SER A 67 7.17 -7.71 -33.34
C SER A 67 8.33 -7.60 -34.34
N ASN A 68 9.53 -8.01 -33.92
CA ASN A 68 10.73 -8.08 -34.77
C ASN A 68 11.19 -6.71 -35.32
N ASN A 69 10.84 -5.61 -34.65
CA ASN A 69 11.28 -4.27 -35.03
C ASN A 69 12.63 -3.93 -34.41
N ILE A 70 13.41 -3.07 -35.07
CA ILE A 70 14.73 -2.63 -34.64
C ILE A 70 14.71 -1.11 -34.45
N LEU A 71 14.91 -0.65 -33.23
CA LEU A 71 14.99 0.75 -32.84
C LEU A 71 16.42 1.07 -32.41
N THR A 72 17.15 1.82 -33.24
CA THR A 72 18.55 2.19 -32.97
C THR A 72 18.76 3.70 -32.93
N ASN A 73 19.47 4.20 -31.92
CA ASN A 73 19.84 5.61 -31.78
C ASN A 73 18.67 6.60 -31.81
N ASN A 74 17.45 6.19 -31.44
CA ASN A 74 16.32 7.11 -31.36
C ASN A 74 16.40 7.91 -30.06
N ASN A 75 15.87 9.13 -30.09
CA ASN A 75 15.77 10.01 -28.93
C ASN A 75 14.31 10.20 -28.57
N ALA A 76 13.95 9.86 -27.34
CA ALA A 76 12.69 10.23 -26.71
C ALA A 76 13.00 11.14 -25.53
N SER A 77 12.25 12.23 -25.39
CA SER A 77 12.46 13.15 -24.29
C SER A 77 11.19 13.88 -23.91
N ASN A 78 10.94 14.01 -22.61
CA ASN A 78 9.84 14.77 -22.03
C ASN A 78 8.46 14.41 -22.59
N ASN A 79 8.23 13.16 -22.96
CA ASN A 79 6.89 12.68 -23.30
C ASN A 79 6.10 12.48 -21.99
N GLN A 80 4.80 12.77 -22.00
CA GLN A 80 4.04 12.85 -20.75
C GLN A 80 3.79 11.49 -20.07
N ARG A 81 4.03 10.36 -20.74
CA ARG A 81 3.93 9.01 -20.15
C ARG A 81 5.13 8.13 -20.50
N ILE A 82 5.30 7.82 -21.77
CA ILE A 82 6.24 6.78 -22.24
C ILE A 82 7.24 7.37 -23.25
N GLY A 83 8.53 7.11 -23.07
CA GLY A 83 9.53 7.50 -24.07
C GLY A 83 9.46 6.58 -25.29
N ILE A 84 9.73 5.30 -25.07
CA ILE A 84 9.54 4.22 -26.05
C ILE A 84 8.78 3.09 -25.35
N GLY A 85 7.77 2.48 -25.98
CA GLY A 85 7.05 1.37 -25.36
C GLY A 85 6.82 0.20 -26.29
N ALA A 86 6.85 -1.01 -25.73
CA ALA A 86 6.46 -2.25 -26.39
C ALA A 86 5.30 -2.89 -25.63
N VAL A 87 4.14 -2.99 -26.28
CA VAL A 87 2.90 -3.51 -25.68
C VAL A 87 2.35 -4.63 -26.55
N TYR A 88 2.21 -5.83 -26.00
CA TYR A 88 1.88 -7.04 -26.76
C TYR A 88 2.76 -7.23 -28.00
N SER A 89 4.04 -6.86 -27.91
CA SER A 89 4.96 -6.68 -29.03
C SER A 89 6.33 -7.24 -28.68
N SER A 90 6.57 -8.48 -29.08
CA SER A 90 7.73 -9.28 -28.67
C SER A 90 8.86 -9.26 -29.71
N ASN A 91 10.03 -9.78 -29.37
CA ASN A 91 11.18 -9.95 -30.28
C ASN A 91 11.70 -8.63 -30.89
N ASN A 92 11.52 -7.49 -30.23
CA ASN A 92 12.02 -6.21 -30.70
C ASN A 92 13.45 -5.97 -30.20
N THR A 93 14.25 -5.21 -30.95
CA THR A 93 15.61 -4.82 -30.58
C THR A 93 15.66 -3.32 -30.34
N LEU A 94 16.02 -2.90 -29.14
CA LEU A 94 16.27 -1.51 -28.77
C LEU A 94 17.75 -1.33 -28.46
N MET A 95 18.46 -0.55 -29.28
CA MET A 95 19.89 -0.35 -29.12
C MET A 95 20.27 1.13 -29.14
N LYS A 96 21.05 1.58 -28.15
CA LYS A 96 21.63 2.94 -28.11
C LYS A 96 20.60 4.08 -28.18
N ASN A 97 19.36 3.83 -27.78
CA ASN A 97 18.37 4.88 -27.68
C ASN A 97 18.60 5.69 -26.39
N THR A 98 18.20 6.96 -26.44
CA THR A 98 18.34 7.91 -25.34
C THR A 98 16.96 8.35 -24.86
N PHE A 99 16.80 8.36 -23.54
CA PHE A 99 15.62 8.81 -22.82
C PHE A 99 16.00 9.95 -21.88
N ILE A 100 15.19 11.01 -21.87
CA ILE A 100 15.37 12.17 -20.98
C ILE A 100 14.01 12.53 -20.39
N ASN A 101 13.88 12.42 -19.06
CA ASN A 101 12.62 12.60 -18.34
C ASN A 101 11.49 11.66 -18.82
N ASP A 102 11.86 10.52 -19.39
CA ASP A 102 10.98 9.44 -19.82
C ASP A 102 11.76 8.10 -19.80
N GLY A 103 11.15 7.01 -20.24
CA GLY A 103 11.77 5.68 -20.19
C GLY A 103 11.25 4.70 -21.22
N PHE A 104 11.73 3.47 -21.09
CA PHE A 104 11.20 2.32 -21.81
C PHE A 104 10.04 1.71 -21.03
N TYR A 105 8.91 1.46 -21.67
CA TYR A 105 7.79 0.74 -21.08
C TYR A 105 7.62 -0.62 -21.74
N ILE A 106 7.31 -1.64 -20.93
CA ILE A 106 6.99 -2.97 -21.42
C ILE A 106 5.65 -3.44 -20.85
N GLY A 107 4.75 -3.90 -21.71
CA GLY A 107 3.49 -4.53 -21.33
C GLY A 107 3.32 -5.83 -22.11
N ASP A 108 3.24 -6.96 -21.41
CA ASP A 108 3.07 -8.31 -21.96
C ASP A 108 3.88 -8.56 -23.24
N SER A 109 5.18 -8.25 -23.17
CA SER A 109 6.09 -8.30 -24.31
C SER A 109 7.38 -8.99 -23.91
N TYR A 110 7.78 -9.97 -24.71
CA TYR A 110 8.85 -10.90 -24.36
C TYR A 110 9.91 -10.97 -25.46
N ARG A 111 11.04 -11.59 -25.13
CA ARG A 111 12.21 -11.85 -25.97
C ARG A 111 12.76 -10.59 -26.61
N ASN A 112 12.74 -9.47 -25.88
CA ASN A 112 13.22 -8.20 -26.41
C ASN A 112 14.73 -8.06 -26.14
N THR A 113 15.47 -7.54 -27.11
CA THR A 113 16.90 -7.26 -26.96
C THR A 113 17.11 -5.79 -26.68
N VAL A 114 17.42 -5.43 -25.43
CA VAL A 114 17.57 -4.04 -24.99
C VAL A 114 19.01 -3.80 -24.54
N VAL A 115 19.79 -3.11 -25.37
CA VAL A 115 21.26 -3.01 -25.19
C VAL A 115 21.76 -1.58 -25.33
N ASN A 116 22.61 -1.15 -24.38
CA ASN A 116 23.29 0.15 -24.41
C ASN A 116 22.35 1.37 -24.52
N ASN A 117 21.13 1.27 -24.01
CA ASN A 117 20.21 2.42 -23.93
C ASN A 117 20.48 3.22 -22.65
N ILE A 118 20.21 4.53 -22.70
CA ILE A 118 20.52 5.46 -21.60
C ILE A 118 19.26 6.21 -21.18
N VAL A 119 18.96 6.20 -19.89
CA VAL A 119 17.91 7.00 -19.23
C VAL A 119 18.59 8.02 -18.32
N ASN A 120 18.40 9.32 -18.60
CA ASN A 120 18.97 10.42 -17.81
C ASN A 120 20.49 10.29 -17.56
N GLY A 121 21.23 9.86 -18.58
CA GLY A 121 22.68 9.69 -18.50
C GLY A 121 23.15 8.40 -17.80
N LYS A 122 22.24 7.54 -17.33
CA LYS A 122 22.54 6.24 -16.73
C LYS A 122 22.02 5.08 -17.60
N PRO A 123 22.51 3.85 -17.42
CA PRO A 123 22.01 2.70 -18.17
C PRO A 123 20.52 2.43 -17.92
N LEU A 124 19.77 2.11 -18.97
CA LEU A 124 18.54 1.34 -18.84
C LEU A 124 18.92 -0.12 -18.60
N VAL A 125 18.56 -0.66 -17.44
CA VAL A 125 18.79 -2.07 -17.14
C VAL A 125 17.53 -2.85 -17.50
N TYR A 126 17.66 -3.72 -18.48
CA TYR A 126 16.63 -4.66 -18.89
C TYR A 126 17.21 -6.06 -18.75
N PHE A 127 16.58 -6.88 -17.91
CA PHE A 127 16.88 -8.30 -17.81
C PHE A 127 15.65 -9.11 -18.19
N GLU A 128 15.90 -10.19 -18.92
CA GLU A 128 14.89 -11.18 -19.26
C GLU A 128 15.48 -12.57 -18.99
N GLU A 129 14.73 -13.43 -18.30
CA GLU A 129 15.17 -14.79 -17.91
C GLU A 129 16.48 -14.81 -17.10
N ALA A 130 16.77 -13.74 -16.37
CA ALA A 130 17.99 -13.59 -15.59
C ALA A 130 17.80 -14.01 -14.13
N SER A 131 18.89 -14.43 -13.49
CA SER A 131 18.87 -14.72 -12.05
C SER A 131 20.17 -14.42 -11.33
N ASN A 132 20.07 -14.18 -10.02
CA ASN A 132 21.22 -14.02 -9.12
C ASN A 132 22.12 -12.81 -9.46
N PHE A 133 21.51 -11.67 -9.80
CA PHE A 133 22.24 -10.43 -10.10
C PHE A 133 21.92 -9.33 -9.10
N THR A 134 22.90 -8.46 -8.85
CA THR A 134 22.71 -7.19 -8.14
C THR A 134 22.95 -6.04 -9.11
N ILE A 135 21.96 -5.16 -9.24
CA ILE A 135 22.05 -3.98 -10.11
C ILE A 135 22.75 -2.85 -9.36
N GLN A 136 23.89 -2.39 -9.90
CA GLN A 136 24.73 -1.38 -9.25
C GLN A 136 24.49 0.06 -9.73
N ASN A 137 23.93 0.23 -10.92
CA ASN A 137 23.65 1.54 -11.50
C ASN A 137 22.58 1.42 -12.59
N ALA A 138 21.54 2.23 -12.50
CA ALA A 138 20.51 2.33 -13.51
C ALA A 138 19.83 3.71 -13.46
N GLY A 139 19.33 4.16 -14.61
CA GLY A 139 18.33 5.23 -14.68
C GLY A 139 16.90 4.69 -14.64
N GLN A 140 16.73 3.42 -15.01
CA GLN A 140 15.47 2.67 -14.98
C GLN A 140 15.79 1.17 -14.92
N VAL A 141 14.96 0.39 -14.25
CA VAL A 141 15.09 -1.07 -14.15
C VAL A 141 13.82 -1.76 -14.65
N ILE A 142 13.98 -2.74 -15.53
CA ILE A 142 12.90 -3.59 -16.05
C ILE A 142 13.36 -5.04 -15.98
N LEU A 143 12.60 -5.86 -15.27
CA LEU A 143 12.85 -7.29 -15.07
C LEU A 143 11.68 -8.06 -15.67
N VAL A 144 11.97 -9.00 -16.56
CA VAL A 144 10.98 -9.87 -17.20
C VAL A 144 11.37 -11.31 -16.95
N ASN A 145 10.48 -12.13 -16.40
CA ASN A 145 10.75 -13.55 -16.15
C ASN A 145 12.05 -13.80 -15.34
N CYS A 146 12.35 -12.94 -14.37
CA CYS A 146 13.59 -12.98 -13.61
C CYS A 146 13.39 -13.61 -12.22
N THR A 147 14.48 -14.05 -11.58
CA THR A 147 14.44 -14.52 -10.19
C THR A 147 15.67 -14.11 -9.39
N ASN A 148 15.52 -13.83 -8.09
CA ASN A 148 16.65 -13.50 -7.20
C ASN A 148 17.52 -12.34 -7.73
N ILE A 149 16.88 -11.26 -8.18
CA ILE A 149 17.54 -10.01 -8.55
C ILE A 149 17.49 -9.05 -7.37
N THR A 150 18.59 -8.37 -7.09
CA THR A 150 18.66 -7.29 -6.10
C THR A 150 18.77 -5.94 -6.81
N VAL A 151 17.82 -5.05 -6.55
CA VAL A 151 17.80 -3.65 -6.99
C VAL A 151 17.91 -2.78 -5.75
N GLU A 152 19.11 -2.27 -5.46
CA GLU A 152 19.37 -1.63 -4.17
C GLU A 152 20.15 -0.32 -4.27
N GLY A 153 19.71 0.69 -3.52
CA GLY A 153 20.44 1.95 -3.37
C GLY A 153 20.46 2.84 -4.62
N LEU A 154 19.51 2.67 -5.54
CA LEU A 154 19.46 3.40 -6.80
C LEU A 154 18.57 4.63 -6.73
N ASN A 155 18.86 5.62 -7.58
CA ASN A 155 17.94 6.71 -7.90
C ASN A 155 17.36 6.47 -9.29
N LEU A 156 16.08 6.11 -9.31
CA LEU A 156 15.26 5.69 -10.45
C LEU A 156 14.13 6.70 -10.67
N SER A 157 14.52 7.97 -10.81
CA SER A 157 13.63 9.12 -10.89
C SER A 157 13.63 9.75 -12.29
N ASN A 158 12.56 10.50 -12.60
CA ASN A 158 12.37 11.18 -13.88
C ASN A 158 12.40 10.22 -15.07
N THR A 159 11.74 9.08 -14.96
CA THR A 159 11.54 8.16 -16.08
C THR A 159 10.04 7.86 -16.24
N SER A 160 9.69 6.94 -17.13
CA SER A 160 8.29 6.50 -17.27
C SER A 160 7.82 5.74 -16.03
N ILE A 161 8.52 4.65 -15.69
CA ILE A 161 8.34 3.86 -14.47
C ILE A 161 9.73 3.52 -13.94
N GLY A 162 9.99 3.70 -12.65
CA GLY A 162 11.32 3.50 -12.08
C GLY A 162 11.76 2.03 -12.06
N VAL A 163 10.87 1.15 -11.60
CA VAL A 163 11.08 -0.30 -11.53
C VAL A 163 9.87 -1.04 -12.07
N VAL A 164 10.08 -1.95 -13.02
CA VAL A 164 9.07 -2.86 -13.55
C VAL A 164 9.49 -4.31 -13.28
N LEU A 165 8.61 -5.09 -12.64
CA LEU A 165 8.70 -6.55 -12.55
C LEU A 165 7.53 -7.14 -13.33
N LEU A 166 7.83 -7.94 -14.35
CA LEU A 166 6.86 -8.72 -15.12
C LEU A 166 7.22 -10.19 -14.98
N GLU A 167 6.30 -11.00 -14.47
CA GLU A 167 6.52 -12.45 -14.24
C GLU A 167 7.83 -12.71 -13.47
N THR A 168 8.16 -11.86 -12.48
CA THR A 168 9.47 -11.86 -11.82
C THR A 168 9.31 -12.13 -10.34
N ASP A 169 10.04 -13.12 -9.85
CA ASP A 169 9.84 -13.66 -8.50
C ASP A 169 11.11 -13.58 -7.64
N ASP A 170 10.96 -13.72 -6.32
CA ASP A 170 12.06 -13.84 -5.36
C ASP A 170 13.09 -12.69 -5.42
N CYS A 171 12.69 -11.50 -5.87
CA CYS A 171 13.58 -10.35 -6.00
C CYS A 171 13.53 -9.43 -4.78
N LYS A 172 14.62 -8.69 -4.56
CA LYS A 172 14.75 -7.68 -3.51
C LYS A 172 14.87 -6.30 -4.14
N ILE A 173 13.89 -5.43 -3.89
CA ILE A 173 13.90 -4.02 -4.29
C ILE A 173 14.03 -3.19 -3.01
N ALA A 174 15.19 -2.61 -2.74
CA ALA A 174 15.43 -1.97 -1.44
C ALA A 174 16.20 -0.66 -1.47
N ASN A 175 15.90 0.24 -0.53
CA ASN A 175 16.65 1.48 -0.33
C ASN A 175 16.75 2.36 -1.60
N ASN A 176 15.77 2.28 -2.51
CA ASN A 176 15.77 3.06 -3.75
C ASN A 176 15.01 4.39 -3.57
N ILE A 177 15.39 5.39 -4.35
CA ILE A 177 14.63 6.62 -4.54
C ILE A 177 13.92 6.52 -5.88
N VAL A 178 12.59 6.52 -5.86
CA VAL A 178 11.73 6.35 -7.04
C VAL A 178 10.77 7.53 -7.08
N SER A 179 11.16 8.59 -7.80
CA SER A 179 10.42 9.85 -7.75
C SER A 179 10.23 10.55 -9.08
N ASN A 180 9.19 11.39 -9.16
CA ASN A 180 8.94 12.21 -10.35
C ASN A 180 8.85 11.37 -11.63
N ASN A 181 8.33 10.14 -11.54
CA ASN A 181 8.08 9.31 -12.70
C ASN A 181 6.71 9.63 -13.30
N MET A 182 6.60 9.47 -14.61
CA MET A 182 5.42 9.89 -15.38
C MET A 182 4.20 8.98 -15.17
N MET A 183 4.44 7.77 -14.63
CA MET A 183 3.43 6.77 -14.32
C MET A 183 3.63 6.28 -12.87
N VAL A 184 3.26 5.03 -12.57
CA VAL A 184 3.52 4.38 -11.29
C VAL A 184 5.03 4.35 -10.99
N GLY A 185 5.42 4.51 -9.73
CA GLY A 185 6.83 4.44 -9.32
C GLY A 185 7.44 3.05 -9.49
N ILE A 186 6.86 2.06 -8.82
CA ILE A 186 7.25 0.64 -8.88
C ILE A 186 6.01 -0.18 -9.24
N ILE A 187 6.09 -1.01 -10.28
CA ILE A 187 4.99 -1.88 -10.70
C ILE A 187 5.42 -3.34 -10.75
N MET A 188 4.56 -4.23 -10.26
CA MET A 188 4.71 -5.68 -10.32
C MET A 188 3.49 -6.28 -10.99
N SER A 189 3.69 -7.06 -12.05
CA SER A 189 2.63 -7.79 -12.75
C SER A 189 2.97 -9.27 -12.77
N HIS A 190 2.04 -10.11 -12.33
CA HIS A 190 2.21 -11.56 -12.25
C HIS A 190 3.48 -11.98 -11.51
N SER A 191 3.85 -11.24 -10.45
CA SER A 191 5.17 -11.30 -9.80
C SER A 191 5.00 -11.56 -8.31
N SER A 192 5.56 -12.66 -7.83
CA SER A 192 5.31 -13.20 -6.49
C SER A 192 6.58 -13.36 -5.66
N SER A 193 6.42 -13.49 -4.34
CA SER A 193 7.54 -13.75 -3.41
C SER A 193 8.63 -12.67 -3.42
N ASN A 194 8.33 -11.45 -3.84
CA ASN A 194 9.27 -10.33 -3.86
C ASN A 194 9.28 -9.57 -2.53
N MET A 195 10.43 -8.96 -2.23
CA MET A 195 10.61 -8.10 -1.07
C MET A 195 10.88 -6.65 -1.50
N LEU A 196 9.98 -5.75 -1.13
CA LEU A 196 10.15 -4.31 -1.30
C LEU A 196 10.42 -3.69 0.07
N ALA A 197 11.65 -3.23 0.31
CA ALA A 197 12.06 -2.77 1.63
C ALA A 197 12.68 -1.37 1.62
N LYS A 198 12.20 -0.46 2.46
CA LYS A 198 12.85 0.86 2.69
C LYS A 198 13.01 1.72 1.44
N ASN A 199 12.13 1.56 0.45
CA ASN A 199 12.11 2.42 -0.72
C ASN A 199 11.44 3.76 -0.38
N ASN A 200 11.94 4.84 -0.97
CA ASN A 200 11.31 6.15 -0.94
C ASN A 200 10.66 6.42 -2.30
N VAL A 201 9.34 6.27 -2.36
CA VAL A 201 8.53 6.34 -3.58
C VAL A 201 7.64 7.58 -3.51
N ASN A 202 7.98 8.64 -4.24
CA ASN A 202 7.29 9.92 -4.06
C ASN A 202 7.10 10.74 -5.34
N SER A 203 6.05 11.57 -5.37
CA SER A 203 5.82 12.51 -6.47
C SER A 203 5.73 11.83 -7.84
N ASN A 204 5.23 10.60 -7.90
CA ASN A 204 4.95 9.93 -9.16
C ASN A 204 3.56 10.36 -9.67
N ASN A 205 3.42 10.47 -10.99
CA ASN A 205 2.26 11.11 -11.61
C ASN A 205 1.03 10.18 -11.72
N GLU A 206 1.19 8.88 -11.45
CA GLU A 206 0.11 7.94 -11.18
C GLU A 206 0.28 7.40 -9.74
N GLY A 207 0.34 6.09 -9.52
CA GLY A 207 0.50 5.49 -8.18
C GLY A 207 1.95 5.43 -7.66
N GLY A 208 2.11 5.02 -6.39
CA GLY A 208 3.41 4.76 -5.78
C GLY A 208 3.93 3.36 -6.13
N ILE A 209 3.36 2.34 -5.48
CA ILE A 209 3.71 0.92 -5.65
C ILE A 209 2.45 0.15 -6.05
N GLY A 210 2.47 -0.51 -7.21
CA GLY A 210 1.36 -1.31 -7.72
C GLY A 210 1.67 -2.80 -7.76
N LEU A 211 0.72 -3.62 -7.32
CA LEU A 211 0.73 -5.08 -7.40
C LEU A 211 -0.46 -5.53 -8.23
N GLU A 212 -0.22 -6.14 -9.39
CA GLU A 212 -1.24 -6.65 -10.29
C GLU A 212 -1.04 -8.16 -10.44
N PHE A 213 -2.04 -8.96 -10.07
CA PHE A 213 -1.95 -10.43 -10.10
C PHE A 213 -0.72 -10.98 -9.37
N SER A 214 -0.30 -10.32 -8.29
CA SER A 214 1.01 -10.46 -7.66
C SER A 214 0.87 -10.84 -6.19
N SER A 215 1.13 -12.10 -5.85
CA SER A 215 0.85 -12.68 -4.52
C SER A 215 2.10 -12.99 -3.72
N ASN A 216 1.96 -13.21 -2.41
CA ASN A 216 3.06 -13.62 -1.52
C ASN A 216 4.22 -12.61 -1.43
N ASN A 217 3.99 -11.33 -1.71
CA ASN A 217 5.01 -10.28 -1.62
C ASN A 217 5.07 -9.65 -0.22
N VAL A 218 6.24 -9.13 0.14
CA VAL A 218 6.48 -8.43 1.40
C VAL A 218 6.89 -6.99 1.12
N LEU A 219 6.06 -6.04 1.53
CA LEU A 219 6.32 -4.60 1.47
C LEU A 219 6.59 -4.11 2.89
N THR A 220 7.84 -3.76 3.20
CA THR A 220 8.23 -3.37 4.56
C THR A 220 9.01 -2.06 4.64
N ASP A 221 8.69 -1.24 5.64
CA ASP A 221 9.41 0.01 5.96
C ASP A 221 9.48 1.00 4.77
N ASN A 222 8.59 0.92 3.78
CA ASN A 222 8.61 1.82 2.63
C ASN A 222 7.98 3.17 2.99
N ILE A 223 8.45 4.21 2.33
CA ILE A 223 7.93 5.58 2.44
C ILE A 223 7.30 5.95 1.10
N ILE A 224 5.98 6.11 1.07
CA ILE A 224 5.20 6.38 -0.14
C ILE A 224 4.43 7.69 0.02
N ARG A 225 4.82 8.74 -0.71
CA ARG A 225 4.25 10.08 -0.47
C ARG A 225 3.97 10.90 -1.72
N SER A 226 2.90 11.68 -1.68
CA SER A 226 2.65 12.71 -2.69
C SER A 226 2.57 12.17 -4.11
N ASN A 227 2.08 10.93 -4.28
CA ASN A 227 1.77 10.41 -5.61
C ASN A 227 0.34 10.83 -5.97
N ASN A 228 0.08 11.04 -7.26
CA ASN A 228 -1.21 11.57 -7.70
C ASN A 228 -2.35 10.54 -7.63
N GLY A 229 -2.02 9.25 -7.72
CA GLY A 229 -2.93 8.13 -7.46
C GLY A 229 -2.66 7.50 -6.10
N ASP A 230 -2.92 6.20 -5.99
CA ASP A 230 -2.80 5.49 -4.71
C ASP A 230 -1.34 5.32 -4.28
N GLY A 231 -1.11 5.30 -2.97
CA GLY A 231 0.20 5.05 -2.40
C GLY A 231 0.64 3.61 -2.73
N ILE A 232 -0.08 2.65 -2.17
CA ILE A 232 0.09 1.23 -2.49
C ILE A 232 -1.25 0.69 -2.98
N TYR A 233 -1.30 0.06 -4.16
CA TYR A 233 -2.50 -0.63 -4.64
C TYR A 233 -2.22 -2.10 -4.94
N LEU A 234 -3.17 -2.96 -4.57
CA LEU A 234 -3.19 -4.39 -4.85
C LEU A 234 -4.44 -4.69 -5.68
N ASP A 235 -4.25 -5.20 -6.89
CA ASP A 235 -5.32 -5.62 -7.79
C ASP A 235 -5.17 -7.11 -8.11
N TYR A 236 -6.19 -7.91 -7.79
CA TYR A 236 -6.15 -9.38 -7.87
C TYR A 236 -4.91 -10.01 -7.19
N SER A 237 -4.47 -9.43 -6.07
CA SER A 237 -3.17 -9.70 -5.45
C SER A 237 -3.35 -10.15 -4.00
N SER A 238 -3.44 -11.47 -3.80
CA SER A 238 -3.70 -12.09 -2.49
C SER A 238 -2.43 -12.49 -1.73
N ASP A 239 -2.57 -12.78 -0.44
CA ASP A 239 -1.49 -13.35 0.40
C ASP A 239 -0.23 -12.46 0.56
N ASN A 240 -0.38 -11.13 0.44
CA ASN A 240 0.72 -10.18 0.63
C ASN A 240 0.82 -9.66 2.07
N MET A 241 2.02 -9.25 2.46
CA MET A 241 2.32 -8.63 3.76
C MET A 241 2.79 -7.19 3.60
N LEU A 242 2.03 -6.25 4.15
CA LEU A 242 2.37 -4.82 4.18
C LEU A 242 2.65 -4.44 5.63
N GLN A 243 3.91 -4.16 5.96
CA GLN A 243 4.34 -3.92 7.34
C GLN A 243 5.16 -2.63 7.51
N ASN A 244 4.81 -1.80 8.51
CA ASN A 244 5.55 -0.58 8.87
C ASN A 244 5.72 0.42 7.71
N ASN A 245 4.86 0.40 6.70
CA ASN A 245 4.93 1.37 5.61
C ASN A 245 4.34 2.70 6.04
N ILE A 246 4.83 3.79 5.47
CA ILE A 246 4.25 5.13 5.65
C ILE A 246 3.70 5.60 4.30
N ALA A 247 2.38 5.71 4.19
CA ALA A 247 1.67 6.17 3.00
C ALA A 247 0.91 7.48 3.31
N SER A 248 1.30 8.59 2.68
CA SER A 248 0.68 9.90 2.98
C SER A 248 0.64 10.86 1.80
N ASN A 249 -0.41 11.69 1.72
CA ASN A 249 -0.65 12.63 0.62
C ASN A 249 -0.82 11.92 -0.74
N ASN A 250 -1.47 10.77 -0.76
CA ASN A 250 -1.85 10.06 -1.99
C ASN A 250 -3.38 10.14 -2.15
N TRP A 251 -3.93 9.58 -3.24
CA TRP A 251 -5.38 9.42 -3.34
C TRP A 251 -5.87 8.42 -2.28
N ASP A 252 -5.76 7.11 -2.46
CA ASP A 252 -5.85 6.19 -1.32
C ASP A 252 -4.44 5.89 -0.78
N GLY A 253 -4.31 5.78 0.54
CA GLY A 253 -3.01 5.45 1.14
C GLY A 253 -2.60 4.02 0.84
N ILE A 254 -3.51 3.07 1.10
CA ILE A 254 -3.42 1.66 0.73
C ILE A 254 -4.78 1.20 0.20
N ASP A 255 -4.82 0.73 -1.05
CA ASP A 255 -6.02 0.19 -1.71
C ASP A 255 -5.87 -1.29 -2.06
N LEU A 256 -6.91 -2.08 -1.79
CA LEU A 256 -7.01 -3.51 -2.09
C LEU A 256 -8.27 -3.76 -2.92
N GLY A 257 -8.11 -4.01 -4.22
CA GLY A 257 -9.16 -4.46 -5.13
C GLY A 257 -9.06 -5.96 -5.41
N ASP A 258 -10.14 -6.71 -5.24
CA ASP A 258 -10.19 -8.16 -5.51
C ASP A 258 -9.04 -8.97 -4.85
N SER A 259 -8.57 -8.52 -3.68
CA SER A 259 -7.30 -8.93 -3.07
C SER A 259 -7.53 -9.47 -1.65
N SER A 260 -7.53 -10.79 -1.51
CA SER A 260 -7.89 -11.48 -0.27
C SER A 260 -6.68 -12.00 0.51
N ASN A 261 -6.87 -12.37 1.78
CA ASN A 261 -5.84 -12.99 2.63
C ASN A 261 -4.55 -12.15 2.84
N ASN A 262 -4.62 -10.83 2.69
CA ASN A 262 -3.49 -9.95 2.93
C ASN A 262 -3.38 -9.57 4.42
N THR A 263 -2.16 -9.28 4.86
CA THR A 263 -1.86 -8.79 6.22
C THR A 263 -1.28 -7.39 6.18
N LEU A 264 -2.00 -6.43 6.75
CA LEU A 264 -1.57 -5.03 6.90
C LEU A 264 -1.28 -4.79 8.38
N THR A 265 -0.01 -4.58 8.74
CA THR A 265 0.40 -4.41 10.15
C THR A 265 1.27 -3.19 10.38
N ASN A 266 0.98 -2.40 11.42
CA ASN A 266 1.79 -1.24 11.83
C ASN A 266 2.03 -0.18 10.73
N ASN A 267 1.17 -0.08 9.71
CA ASN A 267 1.32 0.94 8.68
C ASN A 267 0.78 2.28 9.18
N ASN A 268 1.43 3.38 8.78
CA ASN A 268 0.94 4.73 9.01
C ASN A 268 0.42 5.33 7.69
N VAL A 269 -0.89 5.54 7.62
CA VAL A 269 -1.65 5.77 6.40
C VAL A 269 -2.49 7.04 6.54
N SER A 270 -1.81 8.19 6.50
CA SER A 270 -2.37 9.47 6.94
C SER A 270 -2.38 10.55 5.86
N ASN A 271 -3.32 11.50 5.91
CA ASN A 271 -3.43 12.60 4.94
C ASN A 271 -3.62 12.12 3.50
N ASN A 272 -4.44 11.10 3.29
CA ASN A 272 -4.88 10.64 1.98
C ASN A 272 -6.39 10.90 1.84
N TYR A 273 -7.00 10.60 0.69
CA TYR A 273 -8.45 10.60 0.55
C TYR A 273 -9.10 9.51 1.43
N HIS A 274 -8.80 8.24 1.19
CA HIS A 274 -8.99 7.19 2.18
C HIS A 274 -7.64 6.74 2.76
N GLY A 275 -7.61 6.37 4.04
CA GLY A 275 -6.44 5.73 4.63
C GLY A 275 -6.23 4.33 4.03
N ILE A 276 -7.00 3.36 4.51
CA ILE A 276 -7.00 1.98 4.01
C ILE A 276 -8.36 1.67 3.37
N HIS A 277 -8.37 1.25 2.11
CA HIS A 277 -9.58 0.94 1.35
C HIS A 277 -9.54 -0.48 0.82
N LEU A 278 -10.62 -1.24 1.07
CA LEU A 278 -10.82 -2.59 0.58
C LEU A 278 -12.07 -2.62 -0.29
N VAL A 279 -11.92 -3.09 -1.52
CA VAL A 279 -13.00 -3.29 -2.50
C VAL A 279 -13.00 -4.77 -2.90
N GLU A 280 -14.11 -5.45 -2.68
CA GLU A 280 -14.28 -6.88 -3.01
C GLU A 280 -13.16 -7.79 -2.45
N SER A 281 -12.63 -7.41 -1.28
CA SER A 281 -11.41 -7.98 -0.70
C SER A 281 -11.69 -8.60 0.66
N SER A 282 -11.70 -9.94 0.72
CA SER A 282 -12.13 -10.70 1.89
C SER A 282 -10.96 -11.35 2.65
N TYR A 283 -11.21 -11.77 3.89
CA TYR A 283 -10.23 -12.54 4.69
C TYR A 283 -8.89 -11.82 4.97
N ASN A 284 -8.87 -10.50 4.90
CA ASN A 284 -7.69 -9.70 5.23
C ASN A 284 -7.59 -9.45 6.74
N ASN A 285 -6.35 -9.30 7.21
CA ASN A 285 -6.02 -8.97 8.59
C ASN A 285 -5.37 -7.58 8.67
N ILE A 286 -6.09 -6.63 9.27
CA ILE A 286 -5.68 -5.22 9.36
C ILE A 286 -5.44 -4.92 10.83
N THR A 287 -4.19 -4.84 11.25
CA THR A 287 -3.84 -4.76 12.67
C THR A 287 -2.85 -3.65 12.99
N LYS A 288 -3.06 -2.93 14.09
CA LYS A 288 -2.10 -1.93 14.59
C LYS A 288 -1.75 -0.82 13.58
N ASN A 289 -2.59 -0.58 12.58
CA ASN A 289 -2.37 0.49 11.62
C ASN A 289 -2.88 1.82 12.17
N ASN A 290 -2.29 2.91 11.70
CA ASN A 290 -2.69 4.28 11.99
C ASN A 290 -3.27 4.90 10.72
N ALA A 291 -4.57 5.17 10.68
CA ALA A 291 -5.29 5.70 9.52
C ALA A 291 -5.91 7.06 9.88
N ASP A 292 -5.04 8.04 10.06
CA ASP A 292 -5.37 9.33 10.66
C ASP A 292 -5.45 10.47 9.65
N SER A 293 -6.31 11.45 9.93
CA SER A 293 -6.35 12.72 9.18
C SER A 293 -6.49 12.53 7.68
N ASN A 294 -7.29 11.55 7.25
CA ASN A 294 -7.65 11.38 5.85
C ASN A 294 -8.88 12.24 5.51
N ASP A 295 -8.95 12.74 4.27
CA ASP A 295 -9.98 13.67 3.78
C ASP A 295 -11.37 13.01 3.68
N TYR A 296 -11.44 11.69 3.88
CA TYR A 296 -12.70 10.96 3.96
C TYR A 296 -12.68 9.89 5.06
N ASN A 297 -12.53 8.60 4.74
CA ASN A 297 -12.56 7.53 5.73
C ASN A 297 -11.15 7.14 6.18
N GLY A 298 -10.97 6.84 7.46
CA GLY A 298 -9.74 6.19 7.95
C GLY A 298 -9.57 4.80 7.34
N ILE A 299 -10.51 3.90 7.61
CA ILE A 299 -10.56 2.55 7.03
C ILE A 299 -11.94 2.29 6.41
N ARG A 300 -11.99 1.89 5.14
CA ARG A 300 -13.22 1.59 4.41
C ARG A 300 -13.20 0.17 3.85
N LEU A 301 -14.26 -0.59 4.11
CA LEU A 301 -14.53 -1.89 3.49
C LEU A 301 -15.79 -1.78 2.64
N TRP A 302 -15.67 -2.08 1.35
CA TRP A 302 -16.77 -2.10 0.40
C TRP A 302 -16.86 -3.48 -0.24
N TYR A 303 -18.02 -4.15 -0.10
CA TYR A 303 -18.21 -5.54 -0.54
C TYR A 303 -17.13 -6.51 -0.05
N SER A 304 -16.60 -6.26 1.16
CA SER A 304 -15.40 -6.91 1.68
C SER A 304 -15.72 -7.63 2.99
N SER A 305 -15.85 -8.95 2.93
CA SER A 305 -16.37 -9.77 4.04
C SER A 305 -15.29 -10.59 4.75
N ASN A 306 -15.59 -11.06 5.96
CA ASN A 306 -14.73 -11.97 6.72
C ASN A 306 -13.33 -11.40 7.03
N ASN A 307 -13.18 -10.08 7.12
CA ASN A 307 -11.94 -9.44 7.52
C ASN A 307 -11.86 -9.26 9.04
N THR A 308 -10.64 -9.15 9.57
CA THR A 308 -10.39 -8.83 10.98
C THR A 308 -9.66 -7.49 11.08
N LEU A 309 -10.24 -6.54 11.82
CA LEU A 309 -9.66 -5.23 12.09
C LEU A 309 -9.47 -5.08 13.59
N HIS A 310 -8.23 -5.09 14.08
CA HIS A 310 -8.01 -4.88 15.50
C HIS A 310 -6.79 -4.04 15.86
N SER A 311 -6.86 -3.36 17.00
CA SER A 311 -5.75 -2.51 17.47
C SER A 311 -5.37 -1.37 16.52
N ASN A 312 -6.21 -1.02 15.54
CA ASN A 312 -5.95 0.09 14.64
C ASN A 312 -6.37 1.41 15.30
N THR A 313 -5.75 2.51 14.89
CA THR A 313 -6.19 3.86 15.23
C THR A 313 -6.71 4.54 13.97
N ALA A 314 -7.91 5.12 14.06
CA ALA A 314 -8.48 5.97 13.03
C ALA A 314 -8.93 7.27 13.72
N ASN A 315 -8.07 8.29 13.62
CA ASN A 315 -8.26 9.55 14.31
C ASN A 315 -8.39 10.75 13.35
N SER A 316 -9.35 11.64 13.65
CA SER A 316 -9.51 12.93 12.99
C SER A 316 -9.67 12.83 11.47
N ASN A 317 -10.38 11.82 10.97
CA ASN A 317 -10.75 11.73 9.56
C ASN A 317 -11.98 12.63 9.28
N ASP A 318 -12.03 13.20 8.08
CA ASP A 318 -13.04 14.19 7.68
C ASP A 318 -14.43 13.57 7.41
N TRP A 319 -14.52 12.23 7.38
CA TRP A 319 -15.77 11.49 7.33
C TRP A 319 -15.87 10.45 8.45
N ASN A 320 -15.75 9.14 8.17
CA ASN A 320 -15.84 8.10 9.20
C ASN A 320 -14.46 7.58 9.63
N GLY A 321 -14.34 7.13 10.89
CA GLY A 321 -13.16 6.40 11.34
C GLY A 321 -13.04 5.05 10.64
N VAL A 322 -14.03 4.18 10.84
CA VAL A 322 -14.19 2.91 10.12
C VAL A 322 -15.57 2.84 9.46
N SER A 323 -15.63 2.49 8.17
CA SER A 323 -16.87 2.34 7.40
C SER A 323 -16.95 0.94 6.77
N LEU A 324 -18.03 0.20 7.05
CA LEU A 324 -18.35 -1.09 6.44
C LEU A 324 -19.60 -0.95 5.55
N GLU A 325 -19.44 -1.10 4.25
CA GLU A 325 -20.52 -0.95 3.27
C GLU A 325 -20.72 -2.24 2.50
N TYR A 326 -21.93 -2.80 2.54
CA TYR A 326 -22.26 -4.08 1.88
C TYR A 326 -21.30 -5.22 2.24
N SER A 327 -20.74 -5.15 3.45
CA SER A 327 -19.67 -6.01 3.95
C SER A 327 -20.19 -6.77 5.17
N SER A 328 -19.90 -8.06 5.26
CA SER A 328 -20.49 -8.97 6.26
C SER A 328 -19.45 -9.83 6.97
N ASN A 329 -19.80 -10.31 8.16
CA ASN A 329 -18.97 -11.21 8.97
C ASN A 329 -17.55 -10.67 9.27
N ASN A 330 -17.37 -9.35 9.29
CA ASN A 330 -16.11 -8.76 9.73
C ASN A 330 -16.06 -8.68 11.26
N THR A 331 -14.88 -8.82 11.85
CA THR A 331 -14.66 -8.71 13.30
C THR A 331 -13.79 -7.51 13.61
N LEU A 332 -14.27 -6.61 14.48
CA LEU A 332 -13.62 -5.34 14.82
C LEU A 332 -13.54 -5.18 16.33
N HIS A 333 -12.35 -5.14 16.90
CA HIS A 333 -12.18 -4.94 18.34
C HIS A 333 -10.85 -4.26 18.66
N HIS A 334 -10.74 -3.66 19.84
CA HIS A 334 -9.56 -2.94 20.31
C HIS A 334 -9.11 -1.81 19.38
N ASN A 335 -9.97 -1.26 18.52
CA ASN A 335 -9.62 -0.12 17.68
C ASN A 335 -9.85 1.20 18.43
N ASN A 336 -9.05 2.21 18.12
CA ASN A 336 -9.17 3.57 18.63
C ASN A 336 -9.82 4.46 17.58
N LEU A 337 -11.11 4.75 17.74
CA LEU A 337 -11.91 5.53 16.80
C LEU A 337 -12.18 6.92 17.40
N ILE A 338 -11.40 7.91 16.96
CA ILE A 338 -11.24 9.16 17.71
C ILE A 338 -11.53 10.37 16.83
N ASN A 339 -12.43 11.25 17.27
CA ASN A 339 -12.68 12.58 16.69
C ASN A 339 -12.91 12.56 15.17
N ASN A 340 -13.57 11.52 14.64
CA ASN A 340 -13.94 11.48 13.22
C ASN A 340 -15.21 12.30 12.98
N THR A 341 -15.24 13.09 11.92
CA THR A 341 -16.21 14.19 11.76
C THR A 341 -17.66 13.72 11.63
N ASN A 342 -17.91 12.67 10.85
CA ASN A 342 -19.25 12.16 10.63
C ASN A 342 -19.61 11.07 11.66
N HIS A 343 -18.86 9.96 11.67
CA HIS A 343 -19.02 8.89 12.67
C HIS A 343 -17.68 8.24 13.03
N ASN A 344 -17.49 7.84 14.28
CA ASN A 344 -16.35 7.01 14.65
C ASN A 344 -16.41 5.62 13.98
N ALA A 345 -17.61 5.04 13.90
CA ALA A 345 -17.89 3.79 13.20
C ALA A 345 -19.19 3.89 12.39
N TYR A 346 -19.24 3.22 11.25
CA TYR A 346 -20.42 3.11 10.40
C TYR A 346 -20.52 1.71 9.79
N ASP A 347 -21.70 1.10 9.85
CA ASP A 347 -21.97 -0.28 9.41
C ASP A 347 -23.29 -0.41 8.66
N TYR A 348 -23.18 -0.53 7.34
CA TYR A 348 -24.25 -0.84 6.40
C TYR A 348 -24.20 -2.32 5.97
N GLY A 349 -24.05 -3.26 6.92
CA GLY A 349 -23.86 -4.69 6.65
C GLY A 349 -24.55 -5.68 7.62
N GLY A 350 -24.99 -5.23 8.80
CA GLY A 350 -25.91 -5.93 9.72
C GLY A 350 -25.47 -7.29 10.30
N THR A 351 -24.30 -7.81 9.92
CA THR A 351 -23.76 -9.10 10.38
C THR A 351 -22.30 -9.01 10.84
N ASN A 352 -21.75 -7.80 10.97
CA ASN A 352 -20.40 -7.60 11.49
C ASN A 352 -20.42 -7.59 13.02
N THR A 353 -19.31 -8.01 13.62
CA THR A 353 -19.11 -8.05 15.07
C THR A 353 -18.14 -6.95 15.45
N TRP A 354 -18.58 -6.04 16.33
CA TRP A 354 -17.79 -4.89 16.80
C TRP A 354 -17.16 -5.12 18.18
N ASP A 355 -17.05 -6.38 18.60
CA ASP A 355 -16.37 -6.78 19.82
C ASP A 355 -15.78 -8.19 19.69
N SER A 356 -15.00 -8.59 20.68
CA SER A 356 -14.38 -9.93 20.79
C SER A 356 -15.18 -10.89 21.69
N GLY A 357 -16.35 -10.49 22.17
CA GLY A 357 -17.10 -11.17 23.23
C GLY A 357 -16.63 -10.87 24.65
N SER A 358 -15.49 -10.18 24.81
CA SER A 358 -14.98 -9.73 26.12
C SER A 358 -14.45 -8.30 26.12
N ALA A 359 -14.30 -7.67 24.96
CA ALA A 359 -13.83 -6.30 24.79
C ALA A 359 -14.12 -5.83 23.38
N GLY A 360 -14.49 -4.56 23.26
CA GLY A 360 -14.87 -3.86 22.05
C GLY A 360 -13.83 -2.84 21.63
N ASN A 361 -14.28 -1.73 21.07
CA ASN A 361 -13.47 -0.62 20.56
C ASN A 361 -13.60 0.61 21.46
N TYR A 362 -12.64 1.51 21.35
CA TYR A 362 -12.74 2.84 21.95
C TYR A 362 -13.36 3.82 20.95
N TYR A 363 -14.34 4.59 21.41
CA TYR A 363 -14.99 5.65 20.65
C TYR A 363 -14.92 6.96 21.42
N SER A 364 -14.44 8.04 20.79
CA SER A 364 -14.33 9.34 21.48
C SER A 364 -15.67 9.99 21.81
N ASP A 365 -16.77 9.49 21.24
CA ASP A 365 -18.15 9.92 21.48
C ASP A 365 -18.95 8.93 22.35
N TYR A 366 -18.30 7.88 22.89
CA TYR A 366 -18.93 6.99 23.85
C TYR A 366 -19.12 7.69 25.21
N THR A 367 -20.35 7.64 25.73
CA THR A 367 -20.76 8.30 26.98
C THR A 367 -21.41 7.34 27.97
N GLY A 368 -21.16 6.04 27.84
CA GLY A 368 -21.70 5.03 28.75
C GLY A 368 -21.09 5.08 30.14
N THR A 369 -21.57 4.19 30.99
CA THR A 369 -21.10 4.01 32.37
C THR A 369 -20.16 2.81 32.49
N ASP A 370 -19.35 2.83 33.55
CA ASP A 370 -18.45 1.77 34.01
C ASP A 370 -18.52 1.69 35.56
N PRO A 371 -19.63 1.18 36.16
CA PRO A 371 -19.76 1.10 37.62
C PRO A 371 -18.85 0.07 38.29
N ASP A 372 -18.43 -0.98 37.59
CA ASP A 372 -17.51 -1.98 38.14
C ASP A 372 -16.02 -1.61 37.99
N GLY A 373 -15.73 -0.63 37.14
CA GLY A 373 -14.43 0.00 36.98
C GLY A 373 -13.45 -0.84 36.18
N ASP A 374 -13.91 -1.85 35.44
CA ASP A 374 -13.01 -2.77 34.73
C ASP A 374 -12.43 -2.20 33.42
N GLY A 375 -12.85 -1.00 33.04
CA GLY A 375 -12.43 -0.30 31.83
C GLY A 375 -13.28 -0.62 30.60
N ILE A 376 -14.32 -1.43 30.73
CA ILE A 376 -15.31 -1.79 29.70
C ILE A 376 -16.65 -1.18 30.12
N GLY A 377 -17.26 -0.40 29.23
CA GLY A 377 -18.56 0.17 29.52
C GLY A 377 -19.69 -0.86 29.43
N GLU A 378 -20.63 -0.82 30.37
CA GLU A 378 -21.77 -1.74 30.42
C GLU A 378 -22.97 -1.28 29.59
N ASP A 379 -22.93 -0.05 29.06
CA ASP A 379 -23.89 0.43 28.09
C ASP A 379 -23.42 0.07 26.67
N PRO A 380 -24.11 -0.79 25.90
CA PRO A 380 -23.71 -1.10 24.54
C PRO A 380 -23.68 0.14 23.65
N HIS A 381 -22.72 0.22 22.72
CA HIS A 381 -22.59 1.32 21.76
C HIS A 381 -23.20 0.93 20.39
N PRO A 382 -24.37 1.49 19.99
CA PRO A 382 -24.98 1.17 18.71
C PRO A 382 -24.18 1.76 17.54
N ILE A 383 -23.95 0.96 16.50
CA ILE A 383 -23.24 1.41 15.29
C ILE A 383 -24.26 1.89 14.25
N PRO A 384 -24.17 3.16 13.78
CA PRO A 384 -25.09 3.68 12.75
C PRO A 384 -24.90 2.97 11.40
N GLY A 385 -25.93 3.01 10.55
CA GLY A 385 -25.91 2.37 9.21
C GLY A 385 -27.07 1.40 8.95
N GLY A 386 -28.00 1.24 9.91
CA GLY A 386 -29.29 0.58 9.68
C GLY A 386 -29.27 -0.95 9.78
N GLY A 387 -28.10 -1.57 9.96
CA GLY A 387 -27.95 -3.02 10.15
C GLY A 387 -28.22 -3.51 11.58
N GLY A 388 -28.34 -2.62 12.57
CA GLY A 388 -28.54 -2.99 13.98
C GLY A 388 -27.27 -3.50 14.68
N SER A 389 -26.10 -3.31 14.06
CA SER A 389 -24.80 -3.65 14.66
C SER A 389 -24.56 -2.84 15.95
N VAL A 390 -23.92 -3.48 16.92
CA VAL A 390 -23.64 -2.93 18.24
C VAL A 390 -22.29 -3.45 18.71
N ASP A 391 -21.54 -2.60 19.40
CA ASP A 391 -20.43 -3.01 20.25
C ASP A 391 -20.96 -3.21 21.67
N ASN A 392 -20.91 -4.44 22.18
CA ASN A 392 -21.45 -4.77 23.51
C ASN A 392 -20.46 -4.50 24.65
N TYR A 393 -19.19 -4.25 24.33
CA TYR A 393 -18.12 -4.11 25.31
C TYR A 393 -17.22 -2.89 24.99
N PRO A 394 -17.79 -1.69 24.74
CA PRO A 394 -17.02 -0.52 24.36
C PRO A 394 -15.98 -0.18 25.43
N LEU A 395 -14.78 0.21 25.01
CA LEU A 395 -13.70 0.56 25.94
C LEU A 395 -13.89 1.97 26.49
N MET A 396 -13.64 2.14 27.79
CA MET A 396 -13.70 3.44 28.47
C MET A 396 -12.50 4.34 28.16
N GLN A 397 -11.37 3.76 27.74
CA GLN A 397 -10.14 4.46 27.39
C GLN A 397 -9.55 3.92 26.08
N PRO A 398 -8.72 4.72 25.37
CA PRO A 398 -8.02 4.24 24.18
C PRO A 398 -7.22 2.97 24.45
N TRP A 399 -7.33 1.99 23.55
CA TRP A 399 -6.54 0.78 23.56
C TRP A 399 -5.05 1.08 23.38
N THR A 400 -4.22 0.62 24.31
CA THR A 400 -2.76 0.85 24.31
C THR A 400 -1.96 -0.38 23.86
N GLY A 401 -2.61 -1.49 23.50
CA GLY A 401 -1.94 -2.73 23.12
C GLY A 401 -1.64 -3.68 24.28
N ALA A 402 -1.89 -3.25 25.52
CA ALA A 402 -1.85 -4.09 26.70
C ALA A 402 -3.28 -4.23 27.26
N THR A 403 -3.71 -5.46 27.53
CA THR A 403 -4.74 -5.66 28.57
C THR A 403 -4.15 -5.14 29.88
N SER A 404 -4.91 -4.37 30.68
CA SER A 404 -4.44 -3.93 31.99
C SER A 404 -3.78 -5.10 32.71
N PRO A 405 -2.49 -4.99 33.08
CA PRO A 405 -1.80 -6.09 33.73
C PRO A 405 -2.58 -6.48 34.98
N LYS A 406 -2.76 -7.78 35.22
CA LYS A 406 -3.45 -8.25 36.43
C LYS A 406 -2.79 -7.61 37.65
N GLY A 407 -3.56 -6.82 38.40
CA GLY A 407 -3.07 -6.01 39.51
C GLY A 407 -3.03 -4.50 39.25
N ASP A 408 -3.35 -4.03 38.05
CA ASP A 408 -3.57 -2.61 37.72
C ASP A 408 -4.96 -2.22 38.21
N LEU A 409 -5.02 -1.50 39.33
CA LEU A 409 -6.25 -1.20 40.08
C LEU A 409 -6.63 0.27 40.00
N ASN A 410 -5.78 1.10 39.41
CA ASN A 410 -6.09 2.48 39.06
C ASN A 410 -6.36 2.65 37.55
N HIS A 411 -6.18 1.58 36.75
CA HIS A 411 -6.47 1.48 35.32
C HIS A 411 -5.64 2.45 34.47
N ASP A 412 -4.42 2.76 34.91
CA ASP A 412 -3.49 3.60 34.15
C ASP A 412 -2.59 2.81 33.16
N GLY A 413 -2.76 1.47 33.14
CA GLY A 413 -2.01 0.55 32.28
C GLY A 413 -0.62 0.19 32.83
N ILE A 414 -0.26 0.67 34.02
CA ILE A 414 1.06 0.51 34.64
C ILE A 414 0.89 0.02 36.08
N LEU A 415 1.56 -1.07 36.45
CA LEU A 415 1.63 -1.46 37.85
C LEU A 415 2.52 -0.48 38.62
N THR A 416 1.94 0.22 39.58
CA THR A 416 2.63 1.19 40.43
C THR A 416 2.38 0.90 41.92
N PRO A 417 3.11 1.56 42.84
CA PRO A 417 2.75 1.54 44.25
C PRO A 417 1.34 2.07 44.56
N ALA A 418 0.72 2.83 43.65
CA ALA A 418 -0.68 3.26 43.82
C ALA A 418 -1.63 2.07 43.74
N ASP A 419 -1.41 1.14 42.81
CA ASP A 419 -2.19 -0.09 42.66
C ASP A 419 -2.03 -1.01 43.86
N ALA A 420 -0.80 -1.18 44.33
CA ALA A 420 -0.53 -1.92 45.56
C ALA A 420 -1.24 -1.30 46.78
N ALA A 421 -1.32 0.03 46.85
CA ALA A 421 -2.06 0.71 47.92
C ALA A 421 -3.58 0.51 47.81
N ILE A 422 -4.12 0.45 46.58
CA ILE A 422 -5.53 0.12 46.34
C ILE A 422 -5.82 -1.34 46.76
N ALA A 423 -4.99 -2.30 46.35
CA ALA A 423 -5.09 -3.70 46.77
C ALA A 423 -5.01 -3.86 48.30
N LEU A 424 -4.08 -3.15 48.94
CA LEU A 424 -3.93 -3.20 50.39
C LEU A 424 -5.14 -2.59 51.13
N ARG A 425 -5.72 -1.52 50.57
CA ARG A 425 -6.96 -0.94 51.08
C ARG A 425 -8.12 -1.92 50.96
N LEU A 426 -8.24 -2.62 49.82
CA LEU A 426 -9.25 -3.66 49.59
C LEU A 426 -9.06 -4.84 50.56
N ALA A 427 -7.82 -5.26 50.80
CA ALA A 427 -7.49 -6.31 51.76
C ALA A 427 -7.76 -5.92 53.23
N ALA A 428 -7.60 -4.63 53.57
CA ALA A 428 -7.82 -4.11 54.92
C ALA A 428 -9.30 -3.78 55.22
N GLY A 429 -10.08 -3.44 54.20
CA GLY A 429 -11.51 -3.18 54.29
C GLY A 429 -12.29 -4.47 54.16
N GLY A 430 -12.53 -5.17 55.28
CA GLY A 430 -13.32 -6.40 55.30
C GLY A 430 -14.68 -6.24 54.59
N SER A 431 -14.79 -6.84 53.41
CA SER A 431 -16.04 -7.15 52.69
C SER A 431 -17.04 -6.00 52.55
N ALA A 432 -16.74 -5.01 51.71
CA ALA A 432 -17.75 -4.68 50.69
C ALA A 432 -17.67 -5.77 49.62
N PRO A 433 -18.77 -6.19 48.97
CA PRO A 433 -18.66 -7.00 47.77
C PRO A 433 -17.87 -6.15 46.76
N CYS A 434 -16.60 -6.49 46.55
CA CYS A 434 -15.92 -6.06 45.34
C CYS A 434 -16.64 -6.75 44.19
N ASP A 435 -16.93 -5.98 43.14
CA ASP A 435 -17.41 -6.54 41.90
C ASP A 435 -16.44 -7.63 41.39
N PRO A 436 -16.92 -8.58 40.57
CA PRO A 436 -16.11 -9.69 40.09
C PRO A 436 -14.86 -9.26 39.32
N ALA A 437 -14.90 -8.10 38.66
CA ALA A 437 -13.80 -7.60 37.85
C ALA A 437 -12.67 -7.03 38.72
N THR A 438 -12.98 -6.20 39.71
CA THR A 438 -12.06 -5.74 40.75
C THR A 438 -11.46 -6.92 41.52
N LEU A 439 -12.26 -7.96 41.85
CA LEU A 439 -11.72 -9.17 42.48
C LEU A 439 -10.73 -9.88 41.56
N SER A 440 -11.08 -10.06 40.28
CA SER A 440 -10.22 -10.71 39.29
C SER A 440 -8.92 -9.94 39.05
N ALA A 441 -8.99 -8.61 39.00
CA ALA A 441 -7.84 -7.73 38.84
C ALA A 441 -6.96 -7.70 40.10
N ALA A 442 -7.57 -7.64 41.29
CA ALA A 442 -6.86 -7.50 42.56
C ALA A 442 -6.33 -8.83 43.13
N ASP A 443 -6.93 -9.98 42.82
CA ASP A 443 -6.47 -11.32 43.22
C ASP A 443 -5.33 -11.79 42.31
N VAL A 444 -4.19 -11.11 42.38
CA VAL A 444 -3.00 -11.43 41.58
C VAL A 444 -2.44 -12.82 41.92
N SER A 445 -2.61 -13.28 43.17
CA SER A 445 -2.20 -14.61 43.64
C SER A 445 -3.06 -15.75 43.09
N GLY A 446 -4.31 -15.47 42.72
CA GLY A 446 -5.26 -16.45 42.17
C GLY A 446 -5.89 -17.36 43.22
N ASP A 447 -5.93 -16.94 44.49
CA ASP A 447 -6.47 -17.74 45.61
C ASP A 447 -7.96 -17.48 45.90
N GLY A 448 -8.58 -16.58 45.12
CA GLY A 448 -9.96 -16.15 45.22
C GLY A 448 -10.19 -15.09 46.30
N ARG A 449 -9.14 -14.46 46.86
CA ARG A 449 -9.24 -13.41 47.88
C ARG A 449 -8.24 -12.29 47.62
N ILE A 450 -8.65 -11.07 47.93
CA ILE A 450 -7.75 -9.91 47.94
C ILE A 450 -7.07 -9.84 49.31
N THR A 451 -5.77 -10.06 49.36
CA THR A 451 -4.97 -10.07 50.59
C THR A 451 -3.78 -9.12 50.49
N SER A 452 -3.07 -8.93 51.61
CA SER A 452 -1.80 -8.19 51.58
C SER A 452 -0.73 -8.88 50.71
N LEU A 453 -0.90 -10.17 50.39
CA LEU A 453 -0.02 -10.89 49.47
C LEU A 453 -0.19 -10.36 48.05
N ASP A 454 -1.42 -10.12 47.61
CA ASP A 454 -1.70 -9.59 46.28
C ASP A 454 -1.14 -8.17 46.13
N ALA A 455 -1.34 -7.32 47.16
CA ALA A 455 -0.72 -6.00 47.21
C ALA A 455 0.82 -6.06 47.12
N LEU A 456 1.45 -7.06 47.76
CA LEU A 456 2.89 -7.27 47.67
C LEU A 456 3.32 -7.72 46.27
N MET A 457 2.56 -8.64 45.64
CA MET A 457 2.83 -9.11 44.29
C MET A 457 2.73 -7.97 43.27
N ILE A 458 1.72 -7.10 43.41
CA ILE A 458 1.57 -5.88 42.60
C ILE A 458 2.78 -4.96 42.80
N LEU A 459 3.17 -4.72 44.05
CA LEU A 459 4.32 -3.86 44.36
C LEU A 459 5.64 -4.43 43.82
N GLN A 460 5.84 -5.75 43.87
CA GLN A 460 7.00 -6.42 43.30
C GLN A 460 7.03 -6.31 41.77
N ALA A 461 5.90 -6.56 41.12
CA ALA A 461 5.76 -6.40 39.67
C ALA A 461 5.95 -4.94 39.21
N ALA A 462 5.61 -3.96 40.06
CA ALA A 462 5.88 -2.54 39.84
C ALA A 462 7.38 -2.18 39.91
N THR A 463 8.20 -2.98 40.61
CA THR A 463 9.64 -2.73 40.79
C THR A 463 10.56 -3.44 39.79
N ASP A 464 10.04 -4.39 39.01
CA ASP A 464 10.81 -5.16 38.02
C ASP A 464 10.86 -4.49 36.63
N ARG A 465 10.56 -3.18 36.54
CA ARG A 465 10.62 -2.36 35.31
C ARG A 465 11.75 -1.33 35.31
#